data_AF-A0A5B7UTM3-F1
#
_entry.id   AF-A0A5B7UTM3-F1
#
_cell.length_a   1.000
_cell.length_b   1.000
_cell.length_c   1.000
_cell.angle_alpha   90.00
_cell.angle_beta   90.00
_cell.angle_gamma   90.00
#
_symmetry.space_group_name_H-M   'P 1'
#
loop_
_entity.id
_entity.type
_entity.pdbx_description
1 polymer ?
#
loop_
_entity_poly.entity_id
_entity_poly.type
_entity_poly.pdbx_seq_one_letter_code
_entity_poly.pdbx_strand_id
1 'polypeptide(L)'
;MIKELVRRWGGALRPAVLLFVLLVETALADTGSLVGAVAVAATAAAGSALALCSLLAARSAPAVPRTRVRTAIRDRERRTAFLPQRDPDARGRTRPRAPGRPLLTAA
;
A
#
# COMPACT_ATOMS: atom_id res chain seq x y z
N MET A 1 -10.22 4.96 -13.10
CA MET A 1 -9.32 5.64 -12.13
C MET A 1 -10.09 6.17 -10.92
N ILE A 2 -11.13 7.00 -11.13
CA ILE A 2 -11.96 7.60 -10.05
C ILE A 2 -12.62 6.54 -9.14
N LYS A 3 -13.12 5.43 -9.69
CA LYS A 3 -13.79 4.37 -8.90
C LYS A 3 -12.86 3.62 -7.92
N GLU A 4 -11.56 3.51 -8.21
CA GLU A 4 -10.57 2.91 -7.28
C GLU A 4 -10.23 3.87 -6.15
N LEU A 5 -10.12 5.17 -6.46
CA LEU A 5 -9.91 6.23 -5.49
C LEU A 5 -11.12 6.31 -4.53
N VAL A 6 -12.34 6.43 -5.05
CA VAL A 6 -13.56 6.49 -4.23
C VAL A 6 -13.73 5.27 -3.33
N ARG A 7 -13.42 4.06 -3.82
CA ARG A 7 -13.51 2.82 -3.02
C ARG A 7 -12.49 2.77 -1.88
N ARG A 8 -11.29 3.36 -2.07
CA ARG A 8 -10.23 3.44 -1.06
C ARG A 8 -10.51 4.50 0.01
N TRP A 9 -11.27 5.54 -0.34
CA TRP A 9 -11.68 6.63 0.57
C TRP A 9 -12.93 6.29 1.39
N GLY A 10 -13.70 5.27 0.99
CA GLY A 10 -14.91 4.82 1.71
C GLY A 10 -14.72 4.56 3.21
N GLY A 11 -13.54 4.08 3.62
CA GLY A 11 -13.21 3.86 5.04
C GLY A 11 -12.84 5.12 5.82
N ALA A 12 -12.32 6.15 5.14
CA ALA A 12 -11.88 7.41 5.74
C ALA A 12 -12.97 8.48 5.82
N LEU A 13 -14.08 8.32 5.08
CA LEU A 13 -15.21 9.25 5.10
C LEU A 13 -15.87 9.31 6.48
N ARG A 14 -16.03 8.17 7.15
CA ARG A 14 -16.62 8.10 8.50
C ARG A 14 -15.88 8.92 9.55
N PRO A 15 -14.56 8.74 9.76
CA PRO A 15 -13.82 9.55 10.73
C PRO A 15 -13.71 11.02 10.30
N ALA A 16 -13.64 11.31 8.99
CA ALA A 16 -13.61 12.68 8.50
C ALA A 16 -14.92 13.44 8.80
N VAL A 17 -16.07 12.79 8.61
CA VAL A 17 -17.38 13.37 8.96
C VAL A 17 -17.50 13.59 10.47
N LEU A 18 -17.06 12.64 11.29
CA LEU A 18 -17.04 12.78 12.74
C LEU A 18 -16.17 13.97 13.20
N LEU A 19 -14.95 14.08 12.67
CA LEU A 19 -14.05 15.21 12.96
C LEU A 19 -14.65 16.54 12.53
N PHE A 20 -15.31 16.59 11.36
CA PHE A 20 -15.97 17.79 10.88
C PHE A 20 -17.12 18.23 11.81
N VAL A 21 -17.95 17.28 12.26
CA VAL A 21 -19.05 17.55 13.21
C VAL A 21 -18.51 18.06 14.54
N LEU A 22 -17.48 17.40 15.10
CA LEU A 22 -16.81 17.84 16.32
C LEU A 22 -16.24 19.26 16.18
N LEU A 23 -15.59 19.56 15.06
CA LEU A 23 -15.02 20.88 14.81
C LEU A 23 -16.11 21.96 14.74
N VAL A 24 -17.24 21.67 14.10
CA VAL A 24 -18.39 22.56 14.03
C VAL A 24 -19.00 22.79 15.41
N GLU A 25 -19.15 21.75 16.22
CA GLU A 25 -19.65 21.90 17.60
C GLU A 25 -18.68 22.74 18.45
N THR A 26 -17.37 22.50 18.37
CA THR A 26 -16.39 23.31 19.10
C THR A 26 -16.37 24.76 18.64
N ALA A 27 -16.55 25.01 17.34
CA ALA A 27 -16.59 26.36 16.79
C ALA A 27 -17.86 27.11 17.21
N LEU A 28 -19.00 26.40 17.28
CA LEU A 28 -20.28 26.94 17.76
C LEU A 28 -20.27 27.17 19.28
N ALA A 29 -19.57 26.32 20.04
CA ALA A 29 -19.42 26.48 21.49
C ALA A 29 -18.51 27.67 21.86
N ASP A 30 -17.61 28.06 20.97
CA ASP A 30 -16.55 29.04 21.24
C ASP A 30 -16.71 30.36 20.45
N THR A 31 -17.95 30.70 20.04
CA THR A 31 -18.33 31.81 19.12
C THR A 31 -17.91 33.24 19.54
N GLY A 32 -17.19 33.41 20.65
CA GLY A 32 -16.68 34.70 21.12
C GLY A 32 -15.17 34.72 21.43
N SER A 33 -14.45 33.61 21.25
CA SER A 33 -13.05 33.49 21.66
C SER A 33 -12.08 33.59 20.48
N LEU A 34 -11.14 34.54 20.54
CA LEU A 34 -10.00 34.60 19.63
C LEU A 34 -9.19 33.30 19.64
N VAL A 35 -9.15 32.60 20.78
CA VAL A 35 -8.46 31.31 20.93
C VAL A 35 -9.18 30.22 20.12
N GLY A 36 -10.52 30.19 20.16
CA GLY A 36 -11.33 29.28 19.35
C GLY A 36 -11.14 29.51 17.84
N ALA A 37 -11.13 30.78 17.43
CA ALA A 37 -10.88 31.14 16.04
C ALA A 37 -9.49 30.70 15.56
N VAL A 38 -8.44 30.88 16.38
CA VAL A 38 -7.08 30.44 16.07
C VAL A 38 -6.98 28.91 16.04
N ALA A 39 -7.62 28.21 16.97
CA ALA A 39 -7.62 26.74 17.02
C ALA A 39 -8.29 26.13 15.79
N VAL A 40 -9.43 26.68 15.35
CA VAL A 40 -10.12 26.25 14.13
C VAL A 40 -9.26 26.56 12.89
N ALA A 41 -8.67 27.75 12.81
CA ALA A 41 -7.78 28.13 11.71
C ALA A 41 -6.55 27.22 11.62
N ALA A 42 -5.90 26.91 12.75
CA ALA A 42 -4.76 26.00 12.81
C ALA A 42 -5.14 24.57 12.38
N THR A 43 -6.31 24.08 12.81
CA THR A 43 -6.82 22.76 12.42
C THR A 43 -7.14 22.70 10.93
N ALA A 44 -7.75 23.74 10.36
CA ALA A 44 -8.01 23.85 8.94
C ALA A 44 -6.70 23.91 8.11
N ALA A 45 -5.70 24.65 8.59
CA ALA A 45 -4.38 24.72 7.96
C ALA A 45 -3.67 23.35 7.98
N ALA A 46 -3.63 22.68 9.12
CA ALA A 46 -3.05 21.33 9.23
C ALA A 46 -3.80 20.32 8.35
N GLY A 47 -5.13 20.37 8.34
CA GLY A 47 -5.97 19.51 7.50
C GLY A 47 -5.72 19.72 6.01
N SER A 48 -5.63 20.97 5.55
CA SER A 48 -5.35 21.28 4.14
C SER A 48 -3.93 20.89 3.73
N ALA A 49 -2.92 21.07 4.58
CA ALA A 49 -1.56 20.60 4.34
C ALA A 49 -1.50 19.06 4.21
N LEU A 50 -2.18 18.33 5.09
CA LEU A 50 -2.28 16.87 5.01
C LEU A 50 -3.02 16.42 3.74
N ALA A 51 -4.09 17.11 3.36
CA ALA A 51 -4.82 16.83 2.13
C ALA A 51 -3.92 17.03 0.89
N LEU A 52 -3.16 18.12 0.84
CA LEU A 52 -2.20 18.39 -0.24
C LEU A 52 -1.10 17.34 -0.29
N CYS A 53 -0.49 16.98 0.85
CA CYS A 53 0.51 15.92 0.92
C CYS A 53 -0.07 14.58 0.44
N SER A 54 -1.29 14.23 0.85
CA SER A 54 -1.96 13.00 0.42
C SER A 54 -2.23 12.99 -1.10
N LEU A 55 -2.61 14.13 -1.66
CA LEU A 55 -2.88 14.28 -3.10
C LEU A 55 -1.58 14.17 -3.90
N LEU A 56 -0.52 14.83 -3.45
CA LEU A 56 0.81 14.73 -4.05
C LEU A 56 1.31 13.29 -4.01
N ALA A 57 1.26 12.64 -2.84
CA ALA A 57 1.64 11.23 -2.70
C ALA A 57 0.81 10.30 -3.62
N ALA A 58 -0.49 10.56 -3.75
CA ALA A 58 -1.35 9.80 -4.65
C ALA A 58 -1.02 10.01 -6.13
N ARG A 59 -0.62 11.23 -6.53
CA ARG A 59 -0.21 11.54 -7.91
C ARG A 59 1.19 11.02 -8.25
N SER A 60 2.08 10.91 -7.25
CA SER A 60 3.43 10.37 -7.41
C SER A 60 3.45 8.85 -7.60
N ALA A 61 2.35 8.15 -7.31
CA ALA A 61 2.26 6.71 -7.50
C ALA A 61 2.24 6.36 -9.01
N PRO A 62 3.17 5.52 -9.51
CA PRO A 62 3.18 5.12 -10.91
C PRO A 62 1.89 4.41 -11.32
N ALA A 63 1.32 4.77 -12.47
CA ALA A 63 0.17 4.07 -13.03
C ALA A 63 0.61 2.67 -13.55
N VAL A 64 0.42 1.64 -12.73
CA VAL A 64 0.78 0.26 -13.10
C VAL A 64 -0.43 -0.48 -13.67
N PRO A 65 -0.32 -1.12 -14.85
CA PRO A 65 -1.38 -1.96 -15.39
C PRO A 65 -1.76 -3.08 -14.41
N ARG A 66 -3.07 -3.34 -14.27
CA ARG A 66 -3.58 -4.39 -13.37
C ARG A 66 -3.00 -5.77 -13.66
N THR A 67 -2.68 -6.06 -14.93
CA THR A 67 -2.00 -7.28 -15.35
C THR A 67 -0.62 -7.40 -14.72
N ARG A 68 0.17 -6.32 -14.69
CA ARG A 68 1.51 -6.30 -14.09
C ARG A 68 1.48 -6.55 -12.58
N VAL A 69 0.47 -6.01 -11.89
CA VAL A 69 0.26 -6.26 -10.45
C VAL A 69 -0.07 -7.74 -10.23
N ARG A 70 -1.00 -8.30 -11.01
CA ARG A 70 -1.38 -9.72 -10.91
C ARG A 70 -0.21 -10.65 -11.23
N THR A 71 0.58 -10.33 -12.26
CA THR A 71 1.76 -11.12 -12.59
C THR A 71 2.83 -10.99 -11.51
N ALA A 72 3.06 -9.81 -10.94
CA ALA A 72 4.01 -9.62 -9.86
C ALA A 72 3.60 -10.38 -8.58
N ILE A 73 2.31 -10.38 -8.24
CA ILE A 73 1.77 -11.17 -7.12
C ILE A 73 1.98 -12.66 -7.41
N ARG A 74 1.58 -13.15 -8.58
CA ARG A 74 1.73 -14.56 -8.97
C ARG A 74 3.19 -15.01 -9.02
N ASP A 75 4.09 -14.12 -9.44
CA ASP A 75 5.53 -14.34 -9.50
C ASP A 75 6.15 -14.38 -8.10
N ARG A 76 5.71 -13.49 -7.20
CA ARG A 76 6.06 -13.54 -5.77
C ARG A 76 5.57 -14.83 -5.11
N GLU A 77 4.32 -15.20 -5.34
CA GLU A 77 3.74 -16.45 -4.85
C GLU A 77 4.55 -17.65 -5.32
N ARG A 78 4.92 -17.74 -6.61
CA ARG A 78 5.76 -18.83 -7.12
C ARG A 78 7.14 -18.87 -6.46
N ARG A 79 7.76 -17.71 -6.21
CA ARG A 79 9.06 -17.62 -5.53
C ARG A 79 9.02 -18.06 -4.06
N THR A 80 7.87 -17.93 -3.40
CA THR A 80 7.71 -18.28 -1.98
C THR A 80 6.87 -19.53 -1.73
N ALA A 81 6.23 -20.10 -2.76
CA ALA A 81 5.37 -21.27 -2.66
C ALA A 81 6.15 -22.54 -2.35
N PHE A 82 7.42 -22.58 -2.74
CA PHE A 82 8.32 -23.67 -2.44
C PHE A 82 9.34 -23.20 -1.41
N LEU A 83 9.61 -24.03 -0.41
CA LEU A 83 10.86 -23.88 0.34
C LEU A 83 12.01 -23.90 -0.69
N PRO A 84 13.07 -23.08 -0.54
CA PRO A 84 14.27 -23.23 -1.34
C PRO A 84 14.64 -24.69 -1.37
N GLN A 85 14.59 -25.29 -2.55
CA GLN A 85 14.77 -26.72 -2.71
C GLN A 85 16.18 -27.03 -2.17
N ARG A 86 16.27 -27.75 -1.04
CA ARG A 86 17.55 -28.26 -0.56
C ARG A 86 18.13 -29.07 -1.70
N ASP A 87 19.32 -28.68 -2.13
CA ASP A 87 20.03 -29.30 -3.24
C ASP A 87 19.90 -30.83 -3.10
N PRO A 88 19.22 -31.52 -4.04
CA PRO A 88 19.08 -32.97 -3.98
C PRO A 88 20.45 -33.66 -4.09
N ASP A 89 21.48 -32.96 -4.56
CA ASP A 89 22.86 -33.40 -4.59
C ASP A 89 23.67 -32.98 -3.34
N ALA A 90 23.04 -32.32 -2.36
CA ALA A 90 23.70 -31.94 -1.12
C ALA A 90 24.34 -33.16 -0.44
N ARG A 91 25.58 -32.98 0.01
CA ARG A 91 26.41 -34.02 0.62
C ARG A 91 25.65 -34.68 1.78
N GLY A 92 25.29 -35.95 1.61
CA GLY A 92 24.52 -36.73 2.60
C GLY A 92 23.13 -37.19 2.16
N ARG A 93 22.61 -36.75 1.01
CA ARG A 93 21.36 -37.27 0.41
C ARG A 93 21.42 -37.47 -1.11
N THR A 94 22.56 -37.90 -1.63
CA THR A 94 22.70 -38.25 -3.04
C THR A 94 21.77 -39.42 -3.38
N ARG A 95 20.69 -39.15 -4.12
CA ARG A 95 19.87 -40.22 -4.69
C ARG A 95 20.59 -40.83 -5.89
N PRO A 96 20.42 -42.15 -6.13
CA PRO A 96 20.85 -42.74 -7.39
C PRO A 96 20.25 -41.94 -8.55
N ARG A 97 21.09 -41.32 -9.37
CA ARG A 97 20.65 -40.63 -10.58
C ARG A 97 20.12 -41.71 -11.53
N ALA A 98 18.86 -41.58 -11.98
CA ALA A 98 18.41 -42.36 -13.13
C ALA A 98 19.41 -42.10 -14.28
N PRO A 99 19.80 -43.12 -15.06
CA PRO A 99 20.75 -42.96 -16.14
C PRO A 99 20.25 -41.85 -17.09
N GLY A 100 20.91 -40.69 -17.01
CA GLY A 100 20.61 -39.52 -17.79
C GLY A 100 21.48 -39.48 -19.04
N ARG A 101 20.89 -39.05 -20.16
CA ARG A 101 21.58 -38.89 -21.44
C ARG A 101 22.80 -37.96 -21.25
N PRO A 102 24.00 -38.33 -21.75
CA PRO A 102 25.20 -37.52 -21.56
C PRO A 102 25.01 -36.14 -22.17
N LEU A 103 25.33 -35.10 -21.38
CA LEU A 103 25.39 -33.73 -21.86
C LEU A 103 26.64 -33.59 -22.72
N LEU A 104 26.49 -33.07 -23.94
CA LEU A 104 27.60 -32.70 -24.80
C LEU A 104 28.31 -31.50 -24.18
N THR A 105 29.48 -31.75 -23.59
CA THR A 105 30.43 -30.69 -23.25
C THR A 105 31.05 -30.18 -24.55
N ALA A 106 30.80 -28.90 -24.86
CA ALA A 106 31.51 -28.21 -25.93
C ALA A 106 33.01 -28.12 -25.57
N ALA A 107 33.86 -28.54 -26.51
CA ALA A 107 35.31 -28.41 -26.45
C ALA A 107 35.76 -26.98 -26.80
#